data_AF-A0A9D5KCP2-F1
#
_entry.id   AF-A0A9D5KCP2-F1
#
_cell.length_a   1.000
_cell.length_b   1.000
_cell.length_c   1.000
_cell.angle_alpha   90.00
_cell.angle_beta   90.00
_cell.angle_gamma   90.00
#
_symmetry.space_group_name_H-M   'P 1'
#
loop_
_entity.id
_entity.type
_entity.pdbx_description
1 polymer ?
#
loop_
_entity_poly.entity_id
_entity_poly.type
_entity_poly.pdbx_seq_one_letter_code
_entity_poly.pdbx_strand_id
1 'polypeptide(L)'
;MSRILTSHAFPAILLAAGACRAQTILEQIGWRGATLQVMFAFLLVFLGAFTVLAIIYFRKRLVQQEDSRMVAEKLFDEACEKSGLTATEKSKLRQLLKHESAVQPQVILQSVSVFEKCVEGEVRRILSQRPSMELRREEDTLIGNIRRKAGFLHLPLEHPLASTRNIALGQVGSIFGANHRVPIIQRVVVVDKNEFTFTFQYDADKEDVFQISPGTELKFAFARQNDGLYGVQVRAAHAEPGTIEVYHTVDIRRNQLRQFVRIEVSMPLKLRLLKTEDPDRSEVRRGEIVEAKVSDVSGGGLSFLCERSLKAGDVVSVSFSLPTGPFSGLPCKILRISLQEGKTKTFFKHHGQFINLEPRKRDAIVKYVFDKQRQLSQWR
;
A
#
# COMPACT_ATOMS: atom_id res chain seq x y z
N MET A 1 85.04 30.83 -15.91
CA MET A 1 84.67 32.27 -15.94
C MET A 1 83.42 32.42 -15.07
N SER A 2 83.57 32.82 -13.79
CA SER A 2 83.40 34.21 -13.29
C SER A 2 81.92 34.65 -13.35
N ARG A 3 81.20 35.11 -12.32
CA ARG A 3 81.46 35.86 -11.06
C ARG A 3 80.08 35.89 -10.30
N ILE A 4 79.93 35.64 -8.99
CA ILE A 4 80.27 36.39 -7.75
C ILE A 4 79.04 37.09 -7.07
N LEU A 5 78.77 36.69 -5.80
CA LEU A 5 78.30 37.38 -4.56
C LEU A 5 76.93 38.13 -4.54
N THR A 6 76.09 38.16 -3.47
CA THR A 6 76.26 38.39 -1.98
C THR A 6 75.04 37.83 -1.17
N SER A 7 75.18 37.07 -0.06
CA SER A 7 75.11 37.41 1.42
C SER A 7 73.76 38.02 1.93
N HIS A 8 73.14 37.77 3.11
CA HIS A 8 73.49 37.45 4.52
C HIS A 8 72.29 36.75 5.24
N ALA A 9 72.43 35.70 6.09
CA ALA A 9 72.56 35.64 7.58
C ALA A 9 71.36 36.15 8.46
N PHE A 10 70.75 35.21 9.24
CA PHE A 10 70.02 35.20 10.56
C PHE A 10 69.42 36.50 11.21
N PRO A 11 68.55 36.46 12.27
CA PRO A 11 67.93 35.32 12.98
C PRO A 11 66.40 35.45 13.32
N ALA A 12 65.85 34.33 13.79
CA ALA A 12 64.61 34.22 14.55
C ALA A 12 64.65 35.03 15.86
N ILE A 13 63.77 36.03 16.00
CA ILE A 13 63.25 36.60 17.26
C ILE A 13 61.93 37.27 16.85
N LEU A 14 60.77 36.71 17.23
CA LEU A 14 59.49 37.44 17.43
C LEU A 14 58.24 36.53 17.62
N LEU A 15 58.34 35.34 18.22
CA LEU A 15 57.15 34.57 18.65
C LEU A 15 57.19 34.05 20.09
N ALA A 16 58.17 34.47 20.90
CA ALA A 16 58.25 34.10 22.32
C ALA A 16 57.67 35.16 23.29
N ALA A 17 57.28 36.35 22.81
CA ALA A 17 56.89 37.46 23.68
C ALA A 17 55.41 37.44 24.12
N GLY A 18 54.53 36.71 23.42
CA GLY A 18 53.09 36.64 23.73
C GLY A 18 52.72 35.61 24.81
N ALA A 19 53.41 34.47 24.85
CA ALA A 19 53.15 33.40 25.81
C ALA A 19 53.60 33.76 27.24
N CYS A 20 54.67 34.54 27.36
CA CYS A 20 55.21 34.96 28.65
C CYS A 20 54.27 35.93 29.39
N ARG A 21 53.48 36.73 28.66
CA ARG A 21 52.51 37.67 29.26
C ARG A 21 51.29 36.98 29.87
N ALA A 22 50.80 35.89 29.28
CA ALA A 22 49.67 35.13 29.81
C ALA A 22 50.03 34.40 31.11
N GLN A 23 51.25 33.84 31.20
CA GLN A 23 51.75 33.22 32.43
C GLN A 23 51.92 34.24 33.58
N THR A 24 52.48 35.42 33.31
CA THR A 24 52.60 36.48 34.34
C THR A 24 51.24 37.01 34.82
N ILE A 25 50.21 37.03 33.97
CA ILE A 25 48.85 37.41 34.40
C ILE A 25 48.23 36.31 35.28
N LEU A 26 48.39 35.03 34.91
CA LEU A 26 47.94 33.89 35.72
C LEU A 26 48.62 33.84 37.11
N GLU A 27 49.91 34.18 37.18
CA GLU A 27 50.65 34.27 38.45
C GLU A 27 50.26 35.51 39.27
N GLN A 28 50.02 36.66 38.65
CA GLN A 28 49.56 37.88 39.34
C GLN A 28 48.13 37.77 39.88
N ILE A 29 47.27 36.96 39.25
CA ILE A 29 45.92 36.65 39.76
C ILE A 29 45.98 35.64 40.94
N GLY A 30 47.15 35.08 41.24
CA GLY A 30 47.33 34.15 42.35
C GLY A 30 46.53 32.85 42.18
N TRP A 31 46.25 32.45 40.94
CA TRP A 31 45.44 31.27 40.66
C TRP A 31 46.29 30.01 40.85
N ARG A 32 46.45 29.60 42.12
CA ARG A 32 46.86 28.23 42.46
C ARG A 32 45.81 27.31 41.84
N GLY A 33 46.21 26.43 40.94
CA GLY A 33 45.30 25.52 40.23
C GLY A 33 44.26 24.91 41.18
N ALA A 34 43.04 24.72 40.69
CA ALA A 34 41.92 24.25 41.52
C ALA A 34 42.36 23.05 42.35
N THR A 35 42.30 23.17 43.68
CA THR A 35 42.64 22.04 44.55
C THR A 35 41.70 20.88 44.22
N LEU A 36 42.15 19.64 44.45
CA LEU A 36 41.33 18.45 44.19
C LEU A 36 39.92 18.58 44.82
N GLN A 37 39.84 19.21 45.99
CA GLN A 37 38.59 19.54 46.69
C GLN A 37 37.66 20.46 45.88
N VAL A 38 38.21 21.50 45.24
CA VAL A 38 37.43 22.42 44.39
C VAL A 38 36.95 21.70 43.13
N MET A 39 37.77 20.85 42.51
CA MET A 39 37.34 20.04 41.36
C MET A 39 36.22 19.05 41.73
N PHE A 40 36.34 18.37 42.87
CA PHE A 40 35.28 17.49 43.39
C PHE A 40 33.99 18.27 43.70
N ALA A 41 34.10 19.47 44.28
CA ALA A 41 32.94 20.33 44.53
C ALA A 41 32.23 20.71 43.23
N PHE A 42 32.96 21.12 42.18
CA PHE A 42 32.37 21.42 40.87
C PHE A 42 31.72 20.19 40.23
N LEU A 43 32.34 19.02 40.33
CA LEU A 43 31.77 17.76 39.84
C LEU A 43 30.45 17.44 40.54
N LEU A 44 30.38 17.59 41.86
CA LEU A 44 29.16 17.36 42.64
C LEU A 44 28.06 18.34 42.27
N VAL A 45 28.39 19.62 42.07
CA VAL A 45 27.43 20.63 41.60
C VAL A 45 26.92 20.28 40.20
N PHE A 46 27.80 19.84 39.30
CA PHE A 46 27.43 19.47 37.94
C PHE A 46 26.56 18.20 37.91
N LEU A 47 26.90 17.20 38.74
CA LEU A 47 26.11 15.98 38.90
C LEU A 47 24.72 16.29 39.49
N GLY A 48 24.66 17.19 40.48
CA GLY A 48 23.41 17.68 41.07
C GLY A 48 22.55 18.45 40.06
N ALA A 49 23.16 19.33 39.26
CA ALA A 49 22.46 20.04 38.19
C ALA A 49 21.93 19.07 37.13
N PHE A 50 22.74 18.07 36.75
CA PHE A 50 22.34 17.04 35.79
C PHE A 50 21.20 16.16 36.31
N THR A 51 21.22 15.75 37.58
CA THR A 51 20.12 14.96 38.17
C THR A 51 18.83 15.78 38.24
N VAL A 52 18.91 17.07 38.61
CA VAL A 52 17.73 17.97 38.59
C VAL A 52 17.18 18.13 37.17
N LEU A 53 18.03 18.35 36.17
CA LEU A 53 17.63 18.43 34.76
C LEU A 53 17.00 17.11 34.27
N ALA A 54 17.57 15.97 34.64
CA ALA A 54 17.03 14.66 34.31
C ALA A 54 15.64 14.46 34.96
N ILE A 55 15.48 14.81 36.24
CA ILE A 55 14.18 14.74 36.94
C ILE A 55 13.14 15.64 36.26
N ILE A 56 13.50 16.87 35.90
CA ILE A 56 12.60 17.79 35.17
C ILE A 56 12.22 17.20 33.81
N TYR A 57 13.19 16.67 33.07
CA TYR A 57 12.95 16.03 31.77
C TYR A 57 12.02 14.82 31.89
N PHE A 58 12.27 13.92 32.84
CA PHE A 58 11.42 12.74 33.07
C PHE A 58 10.02 13.13 33.56
N ARG A 59 9.89 14.10 34.47
CA ARG A 59 8.59 14.62 34.90
C ARG A 59 7.81 15.24 33.76
N LYS A 60 8.45 16.11 32.97
CA LYS A 60 7.83 16.73 31.80
C LYS A 60 7.39 15.67 30.78
N ARG A 61 8.21 14.64 30.57
CA ARG A 61 7.89 13.51 29.68
C ARG A 61 6.69 12.71 30.19
N LEU A 62 6.57 12.48 31.50
CA LEU A 62 5.43 11.79 32.10
C LEU A 62 4.14 12.61 31.95
N VAL A 63 4.15 13.90 32.30
CA VAL A 63 2.99 14.79 32.15
C VAL A 63 2.57 14.89 30.68
N GLN A 64 3.54 15.07 29.78
CA GLN A 64 3.26 15.15 28.34
C GLN A 64 2.64 13.84 27.79
N GLN A 65 3.00 12.69 28.35
CA GLN A 65 2.38 11.40 27.99
C GLN A 65 0.94 11.32 28.49
N GLU A 66 0.64 11.76 29.70
CA GLU A 66 -0.72 11.80 30.25
C GLU A 66 -1.62 12.76 29.45
N ASP A 67 -1.15 13.97 29.17
CA ASP A 67 -1.86 14.95 28.36
C ASP A 67 -2.15 14.40 26.96
N SER A 68 -1.14 13.80 26.32
CA SER A 68 -1.31 13.17 25.00
C SER A 68 -2.32 12.02 25.04
N ARG A 69 -2.36 11.24 26.13
CA ARG A 69 -3.33 10.16 26.32
C ARG A 69 -4.74 10.71 26.50
N MET A 70 -4.93 11.78 27.27
CA MET A 70 -6.23 12.43 27.44
C MET A 70 -6.76 12.98 26.11
N VAL A 71 -5.90 13.63 25.32
CA VAL A 71 -6.26 14.11 23.98
C VAL A 71 -6.64 12.95 23.07
N ALA A 72 -5.85 11.86 23.08
CA ALA A 72 -6.13 10.65 22.30
C ALA A 72 -7.48 10.01 22.67
N GLU A 73 -7.80 9.88 23.96
CA GLU A 73 -9.08 9.37 24.44
C GLU A 73 -10.25 10.26 24.01
N LYS A 74 -10.10 11.58 24.11
CA LYS A 74 -11.12 12.53 23.63
C LYS A 74 -11.36 12.38 22.13
N LEU A 75 -10.31 12.31 21.33
CA LEU A 75 -10.41 12.11 19.88
C LEU A 75 -11.02 10.76 19.52
N PHE A 76 -10.75 9.71 20.31
CA PHE A 76 -11.37 8.40 20.13
C PHE A 76 -12.88 8.45 20.39
N ASP A 77 -13.29 9.14 21.45
CA ASP A 77 -14.70 9.31 21.80
C ASP A 77 -15.45 10.11 20.73
N GLU A 78 -14.87 11.23 20.27
CA GLU A 78 -15.41 12.03 19.15
C GLU A 78 -15.51 11.21 17.85
N ALA A 79 -14.51 10.36 17.55
CA ALA A 79 -14.54 9.49 16.39
C ALA A 79 -15.64 8.41 16.50
N CYS A 80 -15.84 7.82 17.68
CA CYS A 80 -16.90 6.86 17.92
C CYS A 80 -18.29 7.48 17.73
N GLU A 81 -18.50 8.69 18.25
CA GLU A 81 -19.75 9.44 18.10
C GLU A 81 -20.00 9.79 16.63
N LYS A 82 -19.00 10.29 15.92
CA LYS A 82 -19.09 10.63 14.49
C LYS A 82 -19.44 9.42 13.63
N SER A 83 -18.92 8.23 13.97
CA SER A 83 -19.24 6.97 13.30
C SER A 83 -20.56 6.34 13.77
N GLY A 84 -21.23 6.90 14.77
CA GLY A 84 -22.53 6.40 15.27
C GLY A 84 -22.43 5.05 16.01
N LEU A 85 -21.32 4.80 16.71
CA LEU A 85 -21.15 3.57 17.49
C LEU A 85 -22.02 3.60 18.75
N THR A 86 -22.63 2.46 19.09
CA THR A 86 -23.35 2.26 20.35
C THR A 86 -22.37 2.11 21.52
N ALA A 87 -22.85 2.19 22.76
CA ALA A 87 -22.03 1.94 23.95
C ALA A 87 -21.40 0.53 23.95
N THR A 88 -22.14 -0.49 23.48
CA THR A 88 -21.64 -1.86 23.37
C THR A 88 -20.55 -1.99 22.32
N GLU A 89 -20.74 -1.39 21.14
CA GLU A 89 -19.75 -1.35 20.06
C GLU A 89 -18.48 -0.58 20.47
N LYS A 90 -18.63 0.56 21.16
CA LYS A 90 -17.51 1.33 21.70
C LYS A 90 -16.69 0.53 22.72
N SER A 91 -17.38 -0.19 23.62
CA SER A 91 -16.73 -1.09 24.57
C SER A 91 -15.95 -2.20 23.86
N LYS A 92 -16.55 -2.81 22.83
CA LYS A 92 -15.89 -3.83 22.02
C LYS A 92 -14.67 -3.27 21.27
N LEU A 93 -14.78 -2.09 20.68
CA LEU A 93 -13.66 -1.43 20.00
C LEU A 93 -12.49 -1.18 20.96
N ARG A 94 -12.76 -0.80 22.22
CA ARG A 94 -11.73 -0.72 23.28
C ARG A 94 -11.12 -2.06 23.61
N GLN A 95 -11.90 -3.14 23.61
CA GLN A 95 -11.38 -4.49 23.78
C GLN A 95 -10.45 -4.89 22.63
N LEU A 96 -10.81 -4.57 21.37
CA LEU A 96 -9.97 -4.82 20.19
C LEU A 96 -8.59 -4.15 20.32
N LEU A 97 -8.55 -2.91 20.81
CA LEU A 97 -7.30 -2.15 21.02
C LEU A 97 -6.32 -2.81 22.00
N LYS A 98 -6.81 -3.64 22.94
CA LYS A 98 -5.92 -4.33 23.90
C LYS A 98 -4.95 -5.29 23.21
N HIS A 99 -5.29 -5.77 22.01
CA HIS A 99 -4.45 -6.68 21.23
C HIS A 99 -3.30 -6.00 20.49
N GLU A 100 -3.32 -4.67 20.38
CA GLU A 100 -2.27 -3.87 19.73
C GLU A 100 -1.92 -2.65 20.60
N SER A 101 -1.17 -2.91 21.68
CA SER A 101 -0.89 -1.93 22.75
C SER A 101 -0.06 -0.72 22.31
N ALA A 102 0.54 -0.76 21.13
CA ALA A 102 1.37 0.32 20.59
C ALA A 102 0.55 1.38 19.82
N VAL A 103 -0.74 1.14 19.59
CA VAL A 103 -1.57 2.00 18.74
C VAL A 103 -2.37 2.99 19.57
N GLN A 104 -2.32 4.27 19.20
CA GLN A 104 -3.16 5.30 19.82
C GLN A 104 -4.65 4.98 19.51
N PRO A 105 -5.55 5.05 20.50
CA PRO A 105 -6.94 4.60 20.35
C PRO A 105 -7.67 5.16 19.13
N GLN A 106 -7.53 6.46 18.85
CA GLN A 106 -8.22 7.15 17.76
C GLN A 106 -7.82 6.67 16.36
N VAL A 107 -6.67 6.01 16.20
CA VAL A 107 -6.17 5.57 14.89
C VAL A 107 -6.95 4.36 14.36
N ILE A 108 -7.58 3.56 15.23
CA ILE A 108 -8.30 2.35 14.83
C ILE A 108 -9.46 2.62 13.86
N LEU A 109 -10.13 3.77 13.97
CA LEU A 109 -11.21 4.20 13.09
C LEU A 109 -10.72 4.98 11.87
N GLN A 110 -9.42 5.28 11.79
CA GLN A 110 -8.81 6.04 10.69
C GLN A 110 -8.00 5.16 9.75
N SER A 111 -7.57 3.98 10.21
CA SER A 111 -6.71 3.08 9.47
C SER A 111 -7.29 1.67 9.43
N VAL A 112 -7.70 1.25 8.22
CA VAL A 112 -8.14 -0.13 7.97
C VAL A 112 -7.09 -1.13 8.41
N SER A 113 -5.81 -0.88 8.12
CA SER A 113 -4.72 -1.79 8.50
C SER A 113 -4.58 -1.97 10.01
N VAL A 114 -4.82 -0.93 10.81
CA VAL A 114 -4.85 -1.04 12.27
C VAL A 114 -6.08 -1.83 12.71
N PHE A 115 -7.25 -1.48 12.17
CA PHE A 115 -8.50 -2.18 12.48
C PHE A 115 -8.39 -3.70 12.21
N GLU A 116 -7.88 -4.09 11.04
CA GLU A 116 -7.69 -5.49 10.66
C GLU A 116 -6.76 -6.24 11.63
N LYS A 117 -5.67 -5.62 12.10
CA LYS A 117 -4.76 -6.24 13.06
C LYS A 117 -5.41 -6.47 14.42
N CYS A 118 -6.16 -5.48 14.91
CA CYS A 118 -6.89 -5.60 16.18
C CYS A 118 -7.97 -6.69 16.09
N VAL A 119 -8.72 -6.74 14.99
CA VAL A 119 -9.71 -7.80 14.73
C VAL A 119 -9.05 -9.17 14.64
N GLU A 120 -7.92 -9.29 13.94
CA GLU A 120 -7.16 -10.53 13.84
C GLU A 120 -6.72 -11.07 15.21
N GLY A 121 -6.20 -10.18 16.08
CA GLY A 121 -5.81 -10.54 17.44
C GLY A 121 -6.97 -11.05 18.28
N GLU A 122 -8.12 -10.37 18.21
CA GLU A 122 -9.32 -10.76 18.94
C GLU A 122 -9.93 -12.07 18.41
N VAL A 123 -10.02 -12.24 17.09
CA VAL A 123 -10.52 -13.47 16.46
C VAL A 123 -9.66 -14.67 16.85
N ARG A 124 -8.33 -14.54 16.87
CA ARG A 124 -7.43 -15.59 17.35
C ARG A 124 -7.68 -15.94 18.81
N ARG A 125 -7.86 -14.94 19.68
CA ARG A 125 -8.17 -15.14 21.10
C ARG A 125 -9.48 -15.91 21.24
N ILE A 126 -10.54 -15.46 20.56
CA ILE A 126 -11.86 -16.11 20.61
C ILE A 126 -11.75 -17.56 20.15
N LEU A 127 -11.16 -17.82 18.97
CA LEU A 127 -11.01 -19.18 18.44
C LEU A 127 -10.21 -20.12 19.37
N SER A 128 -9.20 -19.59 20.08
CA SER A 128 -8.43 -20.37 21.05
C SER A 128 -9.25 -20.88 22.24
N GLN A 129 -10.34 -20.18 22.57
CA GLN A 129 -11.23 -20.51 23.68
C GLN A 129 -12.34 -21.50 23.30
N ARG A 130 -12.42 -21.91 22.02
CA ARG A 130 -13.46 -22.81 21.48
C ARG A 130 -14.88 -22.37 21.91
N PRO A 131 -15.32 -21.17 21.51
CA PRO A 131 -16.56 -20.58 21.98
C PRO A 131 -17.77 -21.38 21.49
N SER A 132 -18.91 -21.20 22.15
CA SER A 132 -20.19 -21.67 21.63
C SER A 132 -20.50 -20.99 20.28
N MET A 133 -21.29 -21.67 19.45
CA MET A 133 -21.72 -21.13 18.15
C MET A 133 -22.52 -19.82 18.30
N GLU A 134 -23.27 -19.67 19.39
CA GLU A 134 -24.03 -18.47 19.71
C GLU A 134 -23.10 -17.28 20.00
N LEU A 135 -22.12 -17.45 20.89
CA LEU A 135 -21.14 -16.41 21.19
C LEU A 135 -20.35 -16.01 19.94
N ARG A 136 -19.99 -16.98 19.09
CA ARG A 136 -19.30 -16.68 17.82
C ARG A 136 -20.16 -15.82 16.88
N ARG A 137 -21.47 -16.06 16.79
CA ARG A 137 -22.39 -15.26 15.97
C ARG A 137 -22.61 -13.86 16.53
N GLU A 138 -22.71 -13.72 17.85
CA GLU A 138 -22.79 -12.41 18.50
C GLU A 138 -21.55 -11.57 18.22
N GLU A 139 -20.37 -12.18 18.38
CA GLU A 139 -19.08 -11.56 18.12
C GLU A 139 -18.92 -11.15 16.66
N ASP A 140 -19.30 -12.03 15.73
CA ASP A 140 -19.32 -11.76 14.30
C ASP A 140 -20.19 -10.54 13.95
N THR A 141 -21.42 -10.53 14.47
CA THR A 141 -22.38 -9.44 14.26
C THR A 141 -21.85 -8.12 14.81
N LEU A 142 -21.27 -8.16 16.01
CA LEU A 142 -20.76 -6.96 16.70
C LEU A 142 -19.57 -6.36 15.96
N ILE A 143 -18.58 -7.18 15.56
CA ILE A 143 -17.41 -6.72 14.81
C ILE A 143 -17.83 -6.23 13.41
N GLY A 144 -18.73 -6.96 12.73
CA GLY A 144 -19.24 -6.58 11.41
C GLY A 144 -20.00 -5.25 11.43
N ASN A 145 -20.77 -4.97 12.48
CA ASN A 145 -21.45 -3.68 12.66
C ASN A 145 -20.46 -2.53 12.86
N ILE A 146 -19.43 -2.72 13.69
CA ILE A 146 -18.37 -1.73 13.87
C ILE A 146 -17.65 -1.46 12.55
N ARG A 147 -17.25 -2.50 11.82
CA ARG A 147 -16.61 -2.39 10.50
C ARG A 147 -17.46 -1.55 9.54
N ARG A 148 -18.76 -1.82 9.49
CA ARG A 148 -19.71 -1.08 8.64
C ARG A 148 -19.74 0.39 9.01
N LYS A 149 -19.91 0.70 10.30
CA LYS A 149 -19.96 2.08 10.83
C LYS A 149 -18.65 2.84 10.69
N ALA A 150 -17.53 2.14 10.72
CA ALA A 150 -16.20 2.69 10.44
C ALA A 150 -15.95 2.94 8.95
N GLY A 151 -16.84 2.49 8.05
CA GLY A 151 -16.67 2.63 6.60
C GLY A 151 -15.68 1.62 5.98
N PHE A 152 -15.34 0.54 6.68
CA PHE A 152 -14.32 -0.42 6.27
C PHE A 152 -14.88 -1.67 5.57
N LEU A 153 -16.12 -1.60 5.09
CA LEU A 153 -16.77 -2.70 4.38
C LEU A 153 -16.20 -2.89 2.97
N HIS A 154 -15.86 -1.78 2.30
CA HIS A 154 -15.34 -1.77 0.94
C HIS A 154 -14.05 -0.97 0.86
N LEU A 155 -12.99 -1.60 0.38
CA LEU A 155 -11.77 -0.90 -0.02
C LEU A 155 -11.82 -0.62 -1.53
N PRO A 156 -11.54 0.62 -1.98
CA PRO A 156 -11.40 0.92 -3.40
C PRO A 156 -10.35 -0.01 -4.04
N LEU A 157 -10.55 -0.33 -5.32
CA LEU A 157 -9.73 -1.31 -6.05
C LEU A 157 -8.26 -0.89 -6.13
N GLU A 158 -8.00 0.40 -6.02
CA GLU A 158 -6.68 1.02 -6.14
C GLU A 158 -5.85 0.91 -4.85
N HIS A 159 -6.50 0.71 -3.70
CA HIS A 159 -5.81 0.61 -2.40
C HIS A 159 -5.44 -0.82 -2.08
N PRO A 160 -4.20 -1.12 -1.67
CA PRO A 160 -3.81 -2.47 -1.26
C PRO A 160 -4.76 -3.05 -0.20
N LEU A 161 -5.05 -4.35 -0.31
CA LEU A 161 -5.81 -5.06 0.72
C LEU A 161 -5.01 -5.12 2.01
N ALA A 162 -5.65 -4.83 3.15
CA ALA A 162 -5.03 -4.95 4.46
C ALA A 162 -5.19 -6.36 5.06
N SER A 163 -6.28 -7.05 4.72
CA SER A 163 -6.52 -8.43 5.10
C SER A 163 -7.40 -9.16 4.09
N THR A 164 -7.57 -10.47 4.27
CA THR A 164 -8.54 -11.25 3.46
C THR A 164 -9.99 -10.86 3.70
N ARG A 165 -10.34 -10.18 4.81
CA ARG A 165 -11.70 -9.66 5.06
C ARG A 165 -12.09 -8.57 4.06
N ASN A 166 -11.10 -7.89 3.49
CA ASN A 166 -11.31 -6.86 2.47
C ASN A 166 -11.44 -7.44 1.05
N ILE A 167 -11.28 -8.76 0.86
CA ILE A 167 -11.54 -9.39 -0.44
C ILE A 167 -13.03 -9.26 -0.77
N ALA A 168 -13.31 -8.88 -2.01
CA ALA A 168 -14.68 -8.73 -2.50
C ALA A 168 -15.33 -10.08 -2.76
N LEU A 169 -16.64 -10.17 -2.53
CA LEU A 169 -17.43 -11.29 -3.02
C LEU A 169 -17.38 -11.32 -4.56
N GLY A 170 -17.36 -12.52 -5.14
CA GLY A 170 -17.16 -12.74 -6.57
C GLY A 170 -15.69 -12.70 -7.01
N GLN A 171 -14.73 -12.42 -6.11
CA GLN A 171 -13.31 -12.46 -6.46
C GLN A 171 -12.94 -13.88 -6.90
N VAL A 172 -12.41 -13.98 -8.12
CA VAL A 172 -11.94 -15.24 -8.72
C VAL A 172 -10.45 -15.41 -8.46
N GLY A 173 -10.01 -16.63 -8.21
CA GLY A 173 -8.59 -16.98 -8.12
C GLY A 173 -8.36 -18.48 -8.27
N SER A 174 -7.22 -18.93 -7.75
CA SER A 174 -6.80 -20.34 -7.77
C SER A 174 -6.28 -20.76 -6.40
N ILE A 175 -6.49 -22.02 -6.03
CA ILE A 175 -5.95 -22.62 -4.80
C ILE A 175 -4.78 -23.53 -5.13
N PHE A 176 -3.72 -23.42 -4.34
CA PHE A 176 -2.56 -24.28 -4.36
C PHE A 176 -2.44 -24.96 -2.99
N GLY A 177 -2.00 -26.22 -2.95
CA GLY A 177 -1.56 -26.81 -1.69
C GLY A 177 -0.28 -26.13 -1.19
N ALA A 178 0.02 -26.23 0.12
CA ALA A 178 1.16 -25.57 0.75
C ALA A 178 2.49 -25.70 -0.03
N ASN A 179 2.78 -26.90 -0.56
CA ASN A 179 4.02 -27.21 -1.30
C ASN A 179 3.83 -27.40 -2.81
N HIS A 180 2.65 -27.10 -3.35
CA HIS A 180 2.35 -27.32 -4.77
C HIS A 180 2.73 -26.09 -5.60
N ARG A 181 3.34 -26.32 -6.77
CA ARG A 181 3.65 -25.27 -7.76
C ARG A 181 2.54 -25.07 -8.78
N VAL A 182 1.66 -26.06 -8.92
CA VAL A 182 0.49 -26.07 -9.81
C VAL A 182 -0.75 -25.95 -8.93
N PRO A 183 -1.79 -25.23 -9.36
CA PRO A 183 -3.03 -25.13 -8.59
C PRO A 183 -3.69 -26.51 -8.47
N ILE A 184 -4.19 -26.81 -7.28
CA ILE A 184 -5.06 -27.98 -7.02
C ILE A 184 -6.52 -27.69 -7.40
N ILE A 185 -6.91 -26.41 -7.39
CA ILE A 185 -8.19 -25.92 -7.89
C ILE A 185 -7.86 -24.72 -8.77
N GLN A 186 -8.07 -24.85 -10.08
CA GLN A 186 -7.72 -23.82 -11.04
C GLN A 186 -8.63 -22.61 -10.90
N ARG A 187 -9.92 -22.83 -10.66
CA ARG A 187 -10.90 -21.76 -10.55
C ARG A 187 -11.76 -21.89 -9.31
N VAL A 188 -11.62 -20.89 -8.45
CA VAL A 188 -12.41 -20.69 -7.23
C VAL A 188 -13.01 -19.28 -7.24
N VAL A 189 -14.21 -19.13 -6.67
CA VAL A 189 -14.87 -17.85 -6.44
C VAL A 189 -15.11 -17.65 -4.94
N VAL A 190 -14.83 -16.46 -4.41
CA VAL A 190 -15.22 -16.10 -3.05
C VAL A 190 -16.72 -15.79 -3.04
N VAL A 191 -17.52 -16.57 -2.31
CA VAL A 191 -19.00 -16.47 -2.36
C VAL A 191 -19.63 -15.94 -1.10
N ASP A 192 -18.97 -16.13 0.04
CA ASP A 192 -19.45 -15.66 1.33
C ASP A 192 -18.29 -15.27 2.25
N LYS A 193 -18.55 -14.40 3.22
CA LYS A 193 -17.58 -13.98 4.24
C LYS A 193 -18.26 -13.45 5.49
N ASN A 194 -17.62 -13.72 6.62
CA ASN A 194 -17.94 -13.15 7.92
C ASN A 194 -16.63 -12.64 8.56
N GLU A 195 -16.59 -12.30 9.84
CA GLU A 195 -15.39 -11.76 10.50
C GLU A 195 -14.35 -12.84 10.87
N PHE A 196 -14.74 -14.11 10.87
CA PHE A 196 -13.89 -15.26 11.20
C PHE A 196 -13.37 -15.99 9.97
N THR A 197 -14.24 -16.20 8.98
CA THR A 197 -14.04 -17.08 7.84
C THR A 197 -14.63 -16.51 6.55
N PHE A 198 -14.12 -17.01 5.43
CA PHE A 198 -14.69 -16.78 4.11
C PHE A 198 -14.70 -18.07 3.30
N THR A 199 -15.64 -18.13 2.35
CA THR A 199 -15.98 -19.36 1.64
C THR A 199 -15.60 -19.26 0.18
N PHE A 200 -14.85 -20.25 -0.25
CA PHE A 200 -14.54 -20.54 -1.64
C PHE A 200 -15.57 -21.50 -2.21
N GLN A 201 -16.07 -21.22 -3.42
CA GLN A 201 -16.86 -22.16 -4.22
C GLN A 201 -16.08 -22.54 -5.48
N TYR A 202 -16.10 -23.82 -5.84
CA TYR A 202 -15.48 -24.37 -7.04
C TYR A 202 -16.35 -25.49 -7.63
N ASP A 203 -16.03 -25.91 -8.85
CA ASP A 203 -16.72 -26.99 -9.56
C ASP A 203 -16.03 -28.32 -9.23
N ALA A 204 -16.66 -29.15 -8.39
CA ALA A 204 -16.08 -30.40 -7.92
C ALA A 204 -15.97 -31.47 -9.01
N ASP A 205 -16.75 -31.37 -10.09
CA ASP A 205 -16.75 -32.35 -11.17
C ASP A 205 -15.62 -32.10 -12.19
N LYS A 206 -15.08 -30.87 -12.22
CA LYS A 206 -14.05 -30.43 -13.18
C LYS A 206 -12.66 -30.29 -12.58
N GLU A 207 -12.55 -30.34 -11.26
CA GLU A 207 -11.32 -30.08 -10.52
C GLU A 207 -10.95 -31.35 -9.74
N ASP A 208 -9.70 -31.82 -9.90
CA ASP A 208 -9.19 -32.98 -9.15
C ASP A 208 -8.87 -32.56 -7.71
N VAL A 209 -9.90 -32.55 -6.86
CA VAL A 209 -9.75 -32.08 -5.49
C VAL A 209 -9.40 -33.23 -4.55
N PHE A 210 -8.17 -33.21 -4.06
CA PHE A 210 -7.74 -34.04 -2.92
C PHE A 210 -8.59 -33.74 -1.68
N GLN A 211 -8.76 -34.70 -0.77
CA GLN A 211 -9.42 -34.45 0.51
C GLN A 211 -8.71 -33.34 1.30
N ILE A 212 -9.35 -32.17 1.36
CA ILE A 212 -8.90 -31.05 2.19
C ILE A 212 -9.50 -31.26 3.58
N SER A 213 -8.66 -31.54 4.57
CA SER A 213 -9.12 -31.66 5.96
C SER A 213 -9.07 -30.30 6.68
N PRO A 214 -9.90 -30.10 7.72
CA PRO A 214 -9.75 -28.95 8.63
C PRO A 214 -8.31 -28.82 9.13
N GLY A 215 -7.80 -27.59 9.15
CA GLY A 215 -6.41 -27.29 9.52
C GLY A 215 -5.40 -27.34 8.37
N THR A 216 -5.78 -27.84 7.19
CA THR A 216 -4.89 -27.87 6.01
C THR A 216 -4.49 -26.45 5.61
N GLU A 217 -3.19 -26.25 5.37
CA GLU A 217 -2.66 -25.00 4.84
C GLU A 217 -2.77 -24.96 3.31
N LEU A 218 -3.39 -23.90 2.81
CA LEU A 218 -3.65 -23.64 1.41
C LEU A 218 -3.07 -22.28 1.03
N LYS A 219 -2.75 -22.11 -0.24
CA LYS A 219 -2.36 -20.84 -0.82
C LYS A 219 -3.43 -20.38 -1.79
N PHE A 220 -4.02 -19.23 -1.53
CA PHE A 220 -4.94 -18.58 -2.44
C PHE A 220 -4.20 -17.51 -3.24
N ALA A 221 -4.24 -17.61 -4.57
CA ALA A 221 -3.67 -16.59 -5.44
C ALA A 221 -4.75 -16.00 -6.34
N PHE A 222 -4.78 -14.68 -6.45
CA PHE A 222 -5.77 -13.98 -7.27
C PHE A 222 -5.22 -12.66 -7.80
N ALA A 223 -5.67 -12.27 -8.99
CA ALA A 223 -5.40 -10.94 -9.52
C ALA A 223 -6.53 -10.00 -9.11
N ARG A 224 -6.17 -8.86 -8.53
CA ARG A 224 -7.13 -7.79 -8.23
C ARG A 224 -7.06 -6.70 -9.30
N GLN A 225 -8.22 -6.27 -9.76
CA GLN A 225 -8.33 -5.24 -10.81
C GLN A 225 -7.66 -3.94 -10.36
N ASN A 226 -6.95 -3.28 -11.27
CA ASN A 226 -6.21 -2.03 -11.06
C ASN A 226 -5.15 -2.03 -9.93
N ASP A 227 -4.84 -3.21 -9.39
CA ASP A 227 -3.96 -3.39 -8.25
C ASP A 227 -2.77 -4.30 -8.65
N GLY A 228 -2.61 -5.44 -7.98
CA GLY A 228 -1.56 -6.42 -8.23
C GLY A 228 -2.05 -7.87 -8.15
N LEU A 229 -1.09 -8.79 -8.26
CA LEU A 229 -1.29 -10.21 -7.96
C LEU A 229 -1.14 -10.41 -6.46
N TYR A 230 -2.11 -11.06 -5.84
CA TYR A 230 -2.10 -11.40 -4.43
C TYR A 230 -1.82 -12.88 -4.24
N GLY A 231 -1.04 -13.18 -3.21
CA GLY A 231 -0.83 -14.52 -2.69
C GLY A 231 -1.05 -14.52 -1.18
N VAL A 232 -1.89 -15.42 -0.70
CA VAL A 232 -2.28 -15.51 0.71
C VAL A 232 -2.15 -16.94 1.18
N GLN A 233 -1.56 -17.14 2.35
CA GLN A 233 -1.60 -18.42 3.04
C GLN A 233 -2.81 -18.45 3.97
N VAL A 234 -3.69 -19.42 3.77
CA VAL A 234 -4.95 -19.57 4.51
C VAL A 234 -5.06 -20.97 5.06
N ARG A 235 -5.79 -21.13 6.16
CA ARG A 235 -6.01 -22.42 6.80
C ARG A 235 -7.47 -22.83 6.64
N ALA A 236 -7.71 -24.06 6.19
CA ALA A 236 -9.04 -24.62 6.08
C ALA A 236 -9.70 -24.71 7.47
N ALA A 237 -10.89 -24.15 7.60
CA ALA A 237 -11.77 -24.32 8.75
C ALA A 237 -12.66 -25.55 8.55
N HIS A 238 -13.26 -25.64 7.37
CA HIS A 238 -14.14 -26.73 6.94
C HIS A 238 -14.07 -26.88 5.42
N ALA A 239 -14.31 -28.08 4.91
CA ALA A 239 -14.32 -28.32 3.47
C ALA A 239 -15.34 -29.40 3.12
N GLU A 240 -16.12 -29.13 2.08
CA GLU A 240 -17.10 -30.03 1.48
C GLU A 240 -16.87 -30.09 -0.03
N PRO A 241 -17.41 -31.10 -0.73
CA PRO A 241 -17.39 -31.11 -2.19
C PRO A 241 -17.99 -29.80 -2.74
N GLY A 242 -17.17 -29.05 -3.49
CA GLY A 242 -17.56 -27.77 -4.10
C GLY A 242 -17.40 -26.54 -3.22
N THR A 243 -17.14 -26.66 -1.91
CA THR A 243 -16.92 -25.49 -1.02
C THR A 243 -15.76 -25.68 -0.03
N ILE A 244 -15.00 -24.62 0.23
CA ILE A 244 -13.95 -24.60 1.25
C ILE A 244 -14.11 -23.33 2.09
N GLU A 245 -14.36 -23.50 3.38
CA GLU A 245 -14.35 -22.41 4.34
C GLU A 245 -12.93 -22.27 4.92
N VAL A 246 -12.37 -21.07 4.86
CA VAL A 246 -11.02 -20.78 5.36
C VAL A 246 -11.02 -19.63 6.35
N TYR A 247 -10.07 -19.64 7.28
CA TYR A 247 -9.89 -18.53 8.23
C TYR A 247 -9.28 -17.29 7.57
N HIS A 248 -9.68 -16.13 8.06
CA HIS A 248 -9.06 -14.87 7.66
C HIS A 248 -7.61 -14.73 8.15
N THR A 249 -6.85 -13.86 7.46
CA THR A 249 -5.48 -13.49 7.82
C THR A 249 -5.15 -12.08 7.34
N VAL A 250 -4.22 -11.43 8.03
CA VAL A 250 -3.61 -10.15 7.64
C VAL A 250 -2.28 -10.33 6.89
N ASP A 251 -1.73 -11.55 6.83
CA ASP A 251 -0.52 -11.83 6.02
C ASP A 251 -0.91 -12.06 4.57
N ILE A 252 -0.96 -10.96 3.83
CA ILE A 252 -1.29 -10.92 2.42
C ILE A 252 -0.08 -10.39 1.63
N ARG A 253 0.41 -11.19 0.68
CA ARG A 253 1.54 -10.80 -0.18
C ARG A 253 1.01 -10.21 -1.47
N ARG A 254 1.47 -9.01 -1.78
CA ARG A 254 1.10 -8.26 -2.98
C ARG A 254 2.29 -8.13 -3.90
N ASN A 255 2.13 -8.55 -5.15
CA ASN A 255 3.10 -8.32 -6.21
C ASN A 255 2.53 -7.31 -7.23
N GLN A 256 3.10 -6.10 -7.24
CA GLN A 256 2.71 -5.05 -8.18
C GLN A 256 3.38 -5.30 -9.54
N LEU A 257 2.64 -5.89 -10.47
CA LEU A 257 3.16 -6.25 -11.79
C LEU A 257 3.18 -5.09 -12.80
N ARG A 258 2.48 -3.97 -12.53
CA ARG A 258 2.37 -2.83 -13.45
C ARG A 258 3.24 -1.67 -12.99
N GLN A 259 4.05 -1.16 -13.90
CA GLN A 259 4.86 0.05 -13.71
C GLN A 259 4.02 1.35 -13.68
N PHE A 260 2.86 1.36 -14.34
CA PHE A 260 1.98 2.53 -14.42
C PHE A 260 0.57 2.19 -13.95
N VAL A 261 -0.02 3.09 -13.16
CA VAL A 261 -1.43 3.04 -12.76
C VAL A 261 -2.32 3.23 -13.99
N ARG A 262 -3.46 2.52 -14.01
CA ARG A 262 -4.48 2.61 -15.06
C ARG A 262 -5.75 3.18 -14.47
N ILE A 263 -6.46 3.97 -15.26
CA ILE A 263 -7.79 4.44 -14.89
C ILE A 263 -8.78 4.16 -16.01
N GLU A 264 -9.98 3.72 -15.63
CA GLU A 264 -11.08 3.50 -16.54
C GLU A 264 -11.63 4.82 -17.02
N VAL A 265 -11.78 4.94 -18.33
CA VAL A 265 -12.23 6.14 -19.02
C VAL A 265 -13.07 5.74 -20.21
N SER A 266 -13.90 6.67 -20.67
CA SER A 266 -14.77 6.48 -21.82
C SER A 266 -14.62 7.71 -22.70
N MET A 267 -13.73 7.64 -23.69
CA MET A 267 -13.46 8.77 -24.60
C MET A 267 -13.24 8.30 -26.06
N PRO A 268 -13.54 9.14 -27.05
CA PRO A 268 -13.33 8.81 -28.46
C PRO A 268 -11.85 8.57 -28.79
N LEU A 269 -11.60 7.60 -29.65
CA LEU A 269 -10.30 7.24 -30.20
C LEU A 269 -10.38 7.17 -31.72
N LYS A 270 -9.43 7.78 -32.42
CA LYS A 270 -9.18 7.50 -33.83
C LYS A 270 -7.91 6.67 -33.93
N LEU A 271 -7.97 5.54 -34.62
CA LEU A 271 -6.80 4.69 -34.85
C LEU A 271 -6.55 4.52 -36.34
N ARG A 272 -5.28 4.39 -36.71
CA ARG A 272 -4.86 4.11 -38.08
C ARG A 272 -3.83 2.98 -38.07
N LEU A 273 -4.10 1.90 -38.82
CA LEU A 273 -3.16 0.78 -38.90
C LEU A 273 -1.90 1.19 -39.69
N LEU A 274 -0.73 1.11 -39.03
CA LEU A 274 0.57 1.45 -39.63
C LEU A 274 1.27 0.21 -40.19
N LYS A 275 1.27 -0.88 -39.42
CA LYS A 275 1.91 -2.16 -39.75
C LYS A 275 1.07 -3.31 -39.20
N THR A 276 0.90 -4.35 -40.01
CA THR A 276 0.39 -5.66 -39.59
C THR A 276 1.32 -6.74 -40.13
N GLU A 277 1.52 -7.82 -39.38
CA GLU A 277 2.35 -8.96 -39.80
C GLU A 277 1.54 -9.98 -40.61
N ASP A 278 0.22 -9.90 -40.56
CA ASP A 278 -0.69 -10.84 -41.24
C ASP A 278 -1.89 -10.06 -41.80
N PRO A 279 -1.76 -9.50 -43.01
CA PRO A 279 -2.78 -8.64 -43.62
C PRO A 279 -4.07 -9.39 -43.98
N ASP A 280 -4.04 -10.70 -44.21
CA ASP A 280 -5.18 -11.47 -44.72
C ASP A 280 -6.26 -11.76 -43.66
N ARG A 281 -5.91 -11.70 -42.37
CA ARG A 281 -6.90 -11.85 -41.27
C ARG A 281 -7.09 -10.59 -40.41
N SER A 282 -6.54 -9.45 -40.81
CA SER A 282 -6.83 -8.18 -40.13
C SER A 282 -8.03 -7.54 -40.83
N GLU A 283 -9.09 -7.24 -40.07
CA GLU A 283 -10.27 -6.62 -40.67
C GLU A 283 -10.00 -5.17 -41.07
N VAL A 284 -8.98 -4.53 -40.47
CA VAL A 284 -8.61 -3.13 -40.71
C VAL A 284 -7.52 -3.07 -41.77
N ARG A 285 -7.73 -2.29 -42.84
CA ARG A 285 -6.72 -2.13 -43.89
C ARG A 285 -5.67 -1.10 -43.48
N ARG A 286 -4.45 -1.28 -43.96
CA ARG A 286 -3.35 -0.32 -43.72
C ARG A 286 -3.74 1.07 -44.21
N GLY A 287 -3.52 2.09 -43.37
CA GLY A 287 -3.86 3.48 -43.67
C GLY A 287 -5.31 3.88 -43.42
N GLU A 288 -6.21 2.94 -43.19
CA GLU A 288 -7.60 3.20 -42.85
C GLU A 288 -7.74 3.83 -41.46
N ILE A 289 -8.59 4.85 -41.34
CA ILE A 289 -8.93 5.46 -40.05
C ILE A 289 -10.18 4.79 -39.50
N VAL A 290 -10.06 4.21 -38.31
CA VAL A 290 -11.14 3.54 -37.61
C VAL A 290 -11.47 4.30 -36.33
N GLU A 291 -12.76 4.49 -36.08
CA GLU A 291 -13.25 5.03 -34.82
C GLU A 291 -13.39 3.93 -33.77
N ALA A 292 -12.97 4.25 -32.57
CA ALA A 292 -12.97 3.35 -31.43
C ALA A 292 -13.21 4.16 -30.15
N LYS A 293 -13.30 3.46 -29.02
CA LYS A 293 -13.52 4.08 -27.72
C LYS A 293 -12.48 3.60 -26.73
N VAL A 294 -11.72 4.51 -26.12
CA VAL A 294 -10.80 4.14 -25.03
C VAL A 294 -11.62 3.65 -23.85
N SER A 295 -11.20 2.52 -23.26
CA SER A 295 -11.79 1.93 -22.04
C SER A 295 -10.92 2.16 -20.81
N ASP A 296 -9.60 2.20 -20.98
CA ASP A 296 -8.67 2.50 -19.90
C ASP A 296 -7.37 3.12 -20.46
N VAL A 297 -6.70 3.94 -19.64
CA VAL A 297 -5.45 4.63 -20.02
C VAL A 297 -4.43 4.62 -18.87
N SER A 298 -3.15 4.56 -19.22
CA SER A 298 -1.99 4.66 -18.32
C SER A 298 -0.80 5.34 -19.01
N GLY A 299 0.25 5.64 -18.25
CA GLY A 299 1.52 6.14 -18.83
C GLY A 299 2.20 5.18 -19.81
N GLY A 300 1.88 3.87 -19.76
CA GLY A 300 2.49 2.87 -20.64
C GLY A 300 1.67 2.51 -21.89
N GLY A 301 0.39 2.87 -21.93
CA GLY A 301 -0.51 2.41 -22.99
C GLY A 301 -1.98 2.67 -22.67
N LEU A 302 -2.85 2.18 -23.55
CA LEU A 302 -4.29 2.29 -23.42
C LEU A 302 -4.97 1.01 -23.89
N SER A 303 -6.18 0.77 -23.40
CA SER A 303 -7.07 -0.23 -23.97
C SER A 303 -8.28 0.45 -24.60
N PHE A 304 -8.81 -0.13 -25.67
CA PHE A 304 -9.94 0.43 -26.39
C PHE A 304 -10.86 -0.66 -26.92
N LEU A 305 -12.11 -0.27 -27.16
CA LEU A 305 -13.16 -1.09 -27.75
C LEU A 305 -13.33 -0.67 -29.21
N CYS A 306 -13.34 -1.65 -30.11
CA CYS A 306 -13.57 -1.47 -31.53
C CYS A 306 -14.49 -2.58 -32.06
N GLU A 307 -15.36 -2.26 -33.02
CA GLU A 307 -16.20 -3.27 -33.70
C GLU A 307 -15.37 -4.15 -34.63
N ARG A 308 -14.19 -3.68 -35.06
CA ARG A 308 -13.31 -4.39 -35.99
C ARG A 308 -12.10 -4.96 -35.27
N SER A 309 -11.73 -6.18 -35.64
CA SER A 309 -10.61 -6.87 -35.02
C SER A 309 -9.27 -6.52 -35.68
N LEU A 310 -8.35 -5.97 -34.89
CA LEU A 310 -6.91 -5.93 -35.15
C LEU A 310 -6.24 -7.26 -34.76
N LYS A 311 -4.91 -7.35 -34.83
CA LYS A 311 -4.13 -8.50 -34.34
C LYS A 311 -3.12 -8.13 -33.26
N ALA A 312 -2.81 -9.10 -32.40
CA ALA A 312 -1.64 -8.99 -31.53
C ALA A 312 -0.39 -8.85 -32.40
N GLY A 313 0.49 -7.91 -32.07
CA GLY A 313 1.65 -7.55 -32.87
C GLY A 313 1.45 -6.33 -33.76
N ASP A 314 0.21 -6.00 -34.14
CA ASP A 314 -0.08 -4.84 -35.00
C ASP A 314 0.43 -3.54 -34.38
N VAL A 315 0.89 -2.63 -35.25
CA VAL A 315 1.27 -1.28 -34.86
C VAL A 315 0.25 -0.32 -35.43
N VAL A 316 -0.43 0.41 -34.54
CA VAL A 316 -1.43 1.40 -34.87
C VAL A 316 -0.98 2.78 -34.42
N SER A 317 -1.36 3.81 -35.16
CA SER A 317 -1.26 5.20 -34.77
C SER A 317 -2.57 5.59 -34.09
N VAL A 318 -2.53 5.98 -32.83
CA VAL A 318 -3.72 6.40 -32.08
C VAL A 318 -3.76 7.91 -31.85
N SER A 319 -4.96 8.47 -31.91
CA SER A 319 -5.25 9.87 -31.62
C SER A 319 -6.47 9.99 -30.71
N PHE A 320 -6.30 10.68 -29.59
CA PHE A 320 -7.34 10.92 -28.56
C PHE A 320 -7.06 12.24 -27.83
N SER A 321 -8.02 12.73 -27.07
CA SER A 321 -7.88 13.99 -26.32
C SER A 321 -8.08 13.78 -24.83
N LEU A 322 -7.19 14.35 -24.03
CA LEU A 322 -7.36 14.48 -22.58
C LEU A 322 -7.63 15.96 -22.23
N PRO A 323 -8.14 16.27 -21.03
CA PRO A 323 -8.23 17.65 -20.55
C PRO A 323 -6.89 18.39 -20.53
N THR A 324 -5.77 17.67 -20.47
CA THR A 324 -4.41 18.22 -20.56
C THR A 324 -3.98 18.60 -21.97
N GLY A 325 -4.71 18.16 -23.00
CA GLY A 325 -4.44 18.47 -24.41
C GLY A 325 -4.68 17.29 -25.35
N PRO A 326 -4.62 17.54 -26.67
CA PRO A 326 -4.76 16.50 -27.69
C PRO A 326 -3.48 15.65 -27.83
N PHE A 327 -3.66 14.35 -28.01
CA PHE A 327 -2.61 13.41 -28.35
C PHE A 327 -2.88 12.86 -29.74
N SER A 328 -2.01 13.14 -30.69
CA SER A 328 -2.19 12.71 -32.08
C SER A 328 -1.01 11.87 -32.55
N GLY A 329 -1.31 10.84 -33.33
CA GLY A 329 -0.30 10.07 -34.06
C GLY A 329 0.59 9.21 -33.18
N LEU A 330 0.13 8.82 -31.99
CA LEU A 330 0.96 8.04 -31.07
C LEU A 330 1.09 6.59 -31.57
N PRO A 331 2.29 6.09 -31.85
CA PRO A 331 2.46 4.69 -32.24
C PRO A 331 2.20 3.78 -31.04
N CYS A 332 1.43 2.73 -31.26
CA CYS A 332 0.94 1.82 -30.24
C CYS A 332 0.98 0.39 -30.79
N LYS A 333 1.63 -0.53 -30.06
CA LYS A 333 1.66 -1.96 -30.40
C LYS A 333 0.51 -2.67 -29.69
N ILE A 334 -0.29 -3.42 -30.44
CA ILE A 334 -1.32 -4.28 -29.87
C ILE A 334 -0.67 -5.49 -29.21
N LEU A 335 -0.91 -5.67 -27.91
CA LEU A 335 -0.35 -6.77 -27.13
C LEU A 335 -1.27 -7.98 -27.09
N ARG A 336 -2.58 -7.75 -26.87
CA ARG A 336 -3.59 -8.80 -26.80
C ARG A 336 -4.98 -8.26 -27.11
N ILE A 337 -5.88 -9.18 -27.41
CA ILE A 337 -7.27 -8.90 -27.79
C ILE A 337 -8.17 -9.83 -26.98
N SER A 338 -9.27 -9.31 -26.46
CA SER A 338 -10.30 -10.10 -25.81
C SER A 338 -11.66 -9.77 -26.41
N LEU A 339 -12.44 -10.80 -26.70
CA LEU A 339 -13.81 -10.66 -27.15
C LEU A 339 -14.68 -10.11 -26.01
N GLN A 340 -15.54 -9.16 -26.33
CA GLN A 340 -16.57 -8.64 -25.45
C GLN A 340 -17.91 -8.83 -26.15
N GLU A 341 -18.71 -9.77 -25.67
CA GLU A 341 -20.07 -9.96 -26.16
C GLU A 341 -20.98 -8.88 -25.55
N GLY A 342 -21.40 -7.93 -26.37
CA GLY A 342 -22.47 -6.99 -26.01
C GLY A 342 -23.84 -7.61 -26.25
N LYS A 343 -24.89 -7.04 -25.64
CA LYS A 343 -26.28 -7.50 -25.82
C LYS A 343 -26.78 -7.45 -27.27
N THR A 344 -26.21 -6.56 -28.10
CA THR A 344 -26.66 -6.29 -29.48
C THR A 344 -25.54 -6.33 -30.52
N LYS A 345 -24.27 -6.22 -30.12
CA LYS A 345 -23.10 -6.25 -31.00
C LYS A 345 -21.89 -6.85 -30.30
N THR A 346 -21.06 -7.54 -31.07
CA THR A 346 -19.75 -8.03 -30.64
C THR A 346 -18.73 -6.91 -30.73
N PHE A 347 -18.01 -6.65 -29.64
CA PHE A 347 -16.90 -5.69 -29.62
C PHE A 347 -15.60 -6.43 -29.28
N PHE A 348 -14.49 -5.94 -29.82
CA PHE A 348 -13.17 -6.40 -29.47
C PHE A 348 -12.51 -5.40 -28.54
N LYS A 349 -12.02 -5.87 -27.39
CA LYS A 349 -11.19 -5.07 -26.50
C LYS A 349 -9.72 -5.32 -26.83
N HIS A 350 -9.06 -4.28 -27.35
CA HIS A 350 -7.65 -4.30 -27.68
C HIS A 350 -6.83 -3.67 -26.56
N HIS A 351 -5.71 -4.30 -26.22
CA HIS A 351 -4.76 -3.79 -25.23
C HIS A 351 -3.49 -3.33 -25.94
N GLY A 352 -3.25 -2.02 -25.96
CA GLY A 352 -2.15 -1.40 -26.66
C GLY A 352 -1.07 -0.84 -25.73
N GLN A 353 0.19 -0.95 -26.15
CA GLN A 353 1.34 -0.33 -25.49
C GLN A 353 1.93 0.77 -26.38
N PHE A 354 2.16 1.96 -25.81
CA PHE A 354 2.81 3.03 -26.55
C PHE A 354 4.26 2.68 -26.90
N ILE A 355 4.67 2.98 -28.13
CA ILE A 355 6.03 2.79 -28.61
C ILE A 355 6.75 4.15 -28.53
N ASN A 356 7.89 4.20 -27.83
CA ASN A 356 8.74 5.41 -27.76
C ASN A 356 7.97 6.71 -27.42
N LEU A 357 7.03 6.63 -26.47
CA LEU A 357 6.28 7.81 -26.05
C LEU A 357 7.20 8.84 -25.41
N GLU A 358 7.20 10.05 -25.96
CA GLU A 358 7.96 11.20 -25.45
C GLU A 358 7.68 11.42 -23.96
N PRO A 359 8.71 11.66 -23.12
CA PRO A 359 8.55 11.85 -21.68
C PRO A 359 7.51 12.90 -21.31
N ARG A 360 7.50 14.06 -21.98
CA ARG A 360 6.52 15.13 -21.74
C ARG A 360 5.07 14.67 -21.94
N LYS A 361 4.81 13.92 -23.02
CA LYS A 361 3.48 13.36 -23.31
C LYS A 361 3.11 12.29 -22.30
N ARG A 362 4.07 11.45 -21.91
CA ARG A 362 3.88 10.43 -20.86
C ARG A 362 3.49 11.07 -19.53
N ASP A 363 4.21 12.10 -19.11
CA ASP A 363 3.96 12.80 -17.84
C ASP A 363 2.58 13.49 -17.85
N ALA A 364 2.15 14.04 -18.98
CA ALA A 364 0.81 14.59 -19.14
C ALA A 364 -0.30 13.54 -19.00
N ILE A 365 -0.10 12.33 -19.54
CA ILE A 365 -1.03 11.20 -19.37
C ILE A 365 -1.02 10.73 -17.91
N VAL A 366 0.16 10.56 -17.32
CA VAL A 366 0.33 10.13 -15.92
C VAL A 366 -0.34 11.10 -14.96
N LYS A 367 -0.13 12.41 -15.15
CA LYS A 367 -0.78 13.46 -14.37
C LYS A 367 -2.31 13.36 -14.46
N TYR A 368 -2.84 13.23 -15.67
CA TYR A 368 -4.28 13.04 -15.88
C TYR A 368 -4.82 11.80 -15.15
N VAL A 369 -4.12 10.67 -15.20
CA VAL A 369 -4.49 9.43 -14.51
C VAL A 369 -4.58 9.66 -13.00
N PHE A 370 -3.56 10.27 -12.39
CA PHE A 370 -3.56 10.56 -10.95
C PHE A 370 -4.62 11.59 -10.55
N ASP A 371 -4.83 12.63 -11.36
CA ASP A 371 -5.88 13.63 -11.11
C ASP A 371 -7.27 12.99 -11.14
N LYS A 372 -7.54 12.13 -12.11
CA LYS A 372 -8.79 11.37 -12.18
C LYS A 372 -8.94 10.39 -11.02
N GLN A 373 -7.87 9.73 -10.61
CA GLN A 373 -7.89 8.81 -9.48
C GLN A 373 -8.25 9.54 -8.18
N ARG A 374 -7.67 10.72 -7.95
CA ARG A 374 -8.02 11.57 -6.79
C ARG A 374 -9.49 12.00 -6.80
N GLN A 375 -10.03 12.37 -7.95
CA GLN A 375 -11.45 12.74 -8.08
C GLN A 375 -12.38 11.57 -7.71
N LEU A 376 -12.10 10.36 -8.22
CA LEU A 376 -12.91 9.17 -7.93
C LEU A 376 -12.84 8.75 -6.46
N SER A 377 -11.68 8.96 -5.81
CA SER A 377 -11.49 8.66 -4.39
C SER A 377 -12.16 9.66 -3.45
N GLN A 378 -12.50 10.88 -3.90
CA GLN A 378 -13.16 11.90 -3.08
C GLN A 378 -14.69 11.83 -3.16
N TRP A 379 -15.24 11.15 -4.17
CA TRP A 379 -16.68 11.07 -4.44
C TRP A 379 -17.33 9.78 -3.90
N ARG A 380 -16.54 8.95 -3.21
CA ARG A 380 -16.98 7.77 -2.47
C ARG A 380 -16.60 7.95 -1.01
#